data_AF-A0A6A4RS40-F1
#
_entry.id   AF-A0A6A4RS40-F1
#
_cell.length_a   1.000
_cell.length_b   1.000
_cell.length_c   1.000
_cell.angle_alpha   90.00
_cell.angle_beta   90.00
_cell.angle_gamma   90.00
#
_symmetry.space_group_name_H-M   'P 1'
#
loop_
_entity.id
_entity.type
_entity.pdbx_description
1 polymer ?
#
loop_
_entity_poly.entity_id
_entity_poly.type
_entity_poly.pdbx_seq_one_letter_code
_entity_poly.pdbx_strand_id
1 'polypeptide(L)'
;MVIKLTVAAWGVVFVLVAVLLGLTVRLNRCRTLIMNPYCDNASLFKLSCDSVFINNVYGLTFTVVLFTASVGSVVLTYSKITAACVTSKSKHYC
;
A
#
# COMPACT_ATOMS: atom_id res chain seq x y z
N MET A 1 -1.48 -15.33 18.58
CA MET A 1 -0.49 -14.62 17.73
C MET A 1 -1.17 -13.98 16.52
N VAL A 2 -2.02 -14.71 15.78
CA VAL A 2 -2.73 -14.21 14.57
C VAL A 2 -3.55 -12.93 14.82
N ILE A 3 -4.38 -12.91 15.88
CA ILE A 3 -5.23 -11.75 16.20
C ILE A 3 -4.42 -10.45 16.37
N LYS A 4 -3.24 -10.52 17.02
CA LYS A 4 -2.36 -9.35 17.20
C LYS A 4 -1.84 -8.84 15.86
N LEU A 5 -1.46 -9.73 14.95
CA LEU A 5 -0.99 -9.39 13.60
C LEU A 5 -2.12 -8.79 12.76
N THR A 6 -3.33 -9.35 12.85
CA THR A 6 -4.51 -8.82 12.17
C THR A 6 -4.83 -7.42 12.66
N VAL A 7 -4.92 -7.20 13.98
CA VAL A 7 -5.18 -5.88 14.55
C VAL A 7 -4.10 -4.87 14.14
N ALA A 8 -2.83 -5.27 14.15
CA ALA A 8 -1.74 -4.42 13.69
C ALA A 8 -1.87 -4.05 12.20
N ALA A 9 -2.19 -5.02 11.34
CA ALA A 9 -2.38 -4.78 9.91
C ALA A 9 -3.53 -3.78 9.64
N TRP A 10 -4.67 -3.97 10.31
CA TRP A 10 -5.81 -3.06 10.20
C TRP A 10 -5.49 -1.67 10.76
N GLY A 11 -4.79 -1.58 11.90
CA GLY A 11 -4.37 -0.32 12.48
C GLY A 11 -3.43 0.47 11.56
N VAL A 12 -2.45 -0.21 10.95
CA VAL A 12 -1.53 0.39 9.97
C VAL A 12 -2.32 0.94 8.76
N VAL A 13 -3.24 0.16 8.20
CA VAL A 13 -4.08 0.61 7.07
C VAL A 13 -4.93 1.83 7.47
N PHE A 14 -5.54 1.81 8.65
CA PHE A 14 -6.38 2.90 9.12
C PHE A 14 -5.61 4.21 9.27
N VAL A 15 -4.42 4.16 9.89
CA VAL A 15 -3.54 5.32 10.05
C VAL A 15 -3.13 5.89 8.69
N LEU A 16 -2.74 5.03 7.74
CA LEU A 16 -2.25 5.47 6.44
C LEU A 16 -3.35 6.12 5.60
N VAL A 17 -4.58 5.59 5.66
CA VAL A 17 -5.76 6.19 5.04
C VAL A 17 -6.14 7.51 5.71
N ALA A 18 -6.12 7.58 7.04
CA ALA A 18 -6.42 8.81 7.77
C ALA A 18 -5.45 9.94 7.43
N VAL A 19 -4.15 9.63 7.28
CA VAL A 19 -3.13 10.60 6.83
C VAL A 19 -3.43 11.08 5.41
N LEU A 20 -3.68 10.18 4.46
CA LEU A 20 -4.06 10.53 3.08
C LEU A 20 -5.28 11.45 3.03
N LEU A 21 -6.33 11.12 3.80
CA LEU A 21 -7.52 11.96 3.91
C LEU A 21 -7.20 13.31 4.56
N GLY A 22 -6.35 13.34 5.58
CA GLY A 22 -5.89 14.58 6.22
C GLY A 22 -5.15 15.50 5.24
N LEU A 23 -4.19 14.96 4.47
CA LEU A 23 -3.53 15.70 3.40
C LEU A 23 -4.53 16.18 2.35
N THR A 24 -5.50 15.33 2.01
CA THR A 24 -6.55 15.67 1.04
C THR A 24 -7.40 16.84 1.54
N VAL A 25 -7.91 16.81 2.77
CA VAL A 25 -8.81 17.85 3.31
C VAL A 25 -8.09 19.20 3.45
N ARG A 26 -6.76 19.21 3.65
CA ARG A 26 -5.96 20.45 3.70
C ARG A 26 -5.87 21.17 2.35
N LEU A 27 -6.09 20.50 1.22
CA LEU A 27 -6.04 21.13 -0.10
C LEU A 27 -7.27 22.01 -0.36
N ASN A 28 -7.02 23.29 -0.67
CA ASN A 28 -8.08 24.24 -1.00
C ASN A 28 -8.67 23.94 -2.40
N ARG A 29 -9.97 23.63 -2.46
CA ARG A 29 -10.67 23.36 -3.73
C ARG A 29 -11.05 24.66 -4.41
N CYS A 30 -10.55 24.88 -5.61
CA CYS A 30 -10.90 26.05 -6.43
C CYS A 30 -11.80 25.70 -7.61
N ARG A 31 -11.77 24.44 -8.06
CA ARG A 31 -12.54 23.96 -9.21
C ARG A 31 -13.48 22.87 -8.74
N THR A 32 -14.68 22.81 -9.33
CA THR A 32 -15.72 21.81 -9.03
C THR A 32 -16.02 20.89 -10.22
N LEU A 33 -15.42 21.16 -11.39
CA LEU A 33 -15.69 20.45 -12.63
C LEU A 33 -14.54 19.50 -12.99
N ILE A 34 -14.83 18.20 -12.95
CA ILE A 34 -13.93 17.12 -13.35
C ILE A 34 -14.14 16.88 -14.85
N MET A 35 -13.17 17.25 -15.70
CA MET A 35 -13.23 16.98 -17.15
C MET A 35 -12.86 15.53 -17.52
N ASN A 36 -12.63 14.67 -16.53
CA ASN A 36 -12.29 13.28 -16.74
C ASN A 36 -13.58 12.44 -16.84
N PRO A 37 -13.68 11.46 -17.75
CA PRO A 37 -14.87 10.60 -17.86
C PRO A 37 -15.12 9.73 -16.62
N TYR A 38 -14.16 9.64 -15.71
CA TYR A 38 -14.22 8.89 -14.45
C TYR A 38 -13.79 9.74 -13.25
N CYS A 39 -14.41 9.47 -12.10
CA CYS A 39 -14.05 10.10 -10.83
C CYS A 39 -12.98 9.27 -10.11
N ASP A 40 -11.71 9.59 -10.40
CA ASP A 40 -10.56 8.99 -9.73
C ASP A 40 -10.03 9.89 -8.62
N ASN A 41 -9.42 9.29 -7.59
CA ASN A 41 -8.77 10.03 -6.49
C ASN A 41 -7.78 11.09 -7.01
N ALA A 42 -6.99 10.75 -8.04
CA ALA A 42 -6.04 11.67 -8.67
C ALA A 42 -6.73 12.87 -9.37
N SER A 43 -7.88 12.63 -10.00
CA SER A 43 -8.70 13.67 -10.64
C SER A 43 -9.32 14.62 -9.60
N LEU A 44 -9.69 14.08 -8.43
CA LEU A 44 -10.25 14.84 -7.32
C LEU A 44 -9.20 15.74 -6.65
N PHE A 45 -7.94 15.31 -6.57
CA PHE A 45 -6.85 16.18 -6.09
C PHE A 45 -6.56 17.31 -7.08
N LYS A 46 -6.55 17.02 -8.39
CA LYS A 46 -6.29 18.01 -9.47
C LYS A 46 -7.28 19.19 -9.52
N LEU A 47 -8.42 19.11 -8.82
CA LEU A 47 -9.39 20.20 -8.68
C LEU A 47 -8.94 21.30 -7.70
N SER A 48 -7.89 21.05 -6.93
CA SER A 48 -7.35 21.99 -5.93
C SER A 48 -6.42 23.00 -6.61
N CYS A 49 -6.40 24.25 -6.13
CA CYS A 49 -5.40 25.23 -6.60
C CYS A 49 -3.98 24.88 -6.13
N ASP A 50 -3.88 24.09 -5.07
CA ASP A 50 -2.62 23.73 -4.43
C ASP A 50 -1.93 22.55 -5.12
N SER A 51 -0.62 22.47 -4.90
CA SER A 51 0.17 21.38 -5.47
C SER A 51 -0.21 20.02 -4.87
N VAL A 52 -0.66 19.09 -5.72
CA VAL A 52 -1.04 17.72 -5.33
C VAL A 52 0.15 16.75 -5.22
N PHE A 53 1.36 17.29 -5.37
CA PHE A 53 2.59 16.51 -5.48
C PHE A 53 2.82 15.64 -4.24
N ILE A 54 2.69 16.22 -3.04
CA ILE A 54 2.93 15.52 -1.77
C ILE A 54 1.97 14.34 -1.61
N ASN A 55 0.70 14.52 -1.96
CA ASN A 55 -0.31 13.47 -1.83
C ASN A 55 -0.07 12.30 -2.80
N ASN A 56 0.35 12.61 -4.04
CA ASN A 56 0.70 11.59 -5.02
C ASN A 56 1.98 10.84 -4.62
N VAL A 57 3.01 11.54 -4.13
CA VAL A 57 4.22 10.92 -3.61
C VAL A 57 3.88 10.00 -2.44
N TYR A 58 3.13 10.48 -1.45
CA TYR A 58 2.74 9.68 -0.30
C TYR A 58 1.93 8.44 -0.70
N GLY A 59 0.93 8.61 -1.59
CA GLY A 59 0.13 7.50 -2.10
C GLY A 59 0.98 6.45 -2.82
N LEU A 60 1.88 6.88 -3.71
CA LEU A 60 2.74 5.99 -4.47
C LEU A 60 3.76 5.27 -3.57
N THR A 61 4.38 5.99 -2.63
CA THR A 61 5.34 5.41 -1.67
C THR A 61 4.67 4.33 -0.84
N PHE A 62 3.48 4.59 -0.30
CA PHE A 62 2.74 3.61 0.48
C PHE A 62 2.41 2.34 -0.35
N THR A 63 1.91 2.50 -1.58
CA THR A 63 1.62 1.38 -2.47
C THR A 63 2.86 0.54 -2.77
N VAL A 64 3.98 1.19 -3.12
CA VAL A 64 5.24 0.48 -3.41
C VAL A 64 5.74 -0.27 -2.19
N VAL A 65 5.76 0.36 -1.01
CA VAL A 65 6.24 -0.27 0.22
C VAL A 65 5.40 -1.48 0.61
N LEU A 66 4.07 -1.36 0.60
CA LEU A 66 3.21 -2.50 0.94
C LEU A 66 3.31 -3.63 -0.07
N PHE A 67 3.32 -3.30 -1.36
CA PHE A 67 3.37 -4.31 -2.40
C PHE A 67 4.70 -5.06 -2.37
N THR A 68 5.81 -4.34 -2.27
CA THR A 68 7.15 -4.94 -2.17
C THR A 68 7.33 -5.75 -0.89
N ALA A 69 6.81 -5.29 0.25
CA ALA A 69 6.83 -6.05 1.50
C ALA A 69 6.02 -7.35 1.38
N SER A 70 4.82 -7.29 0.78
CA SER A 70 3.98 -8.46 0.55
C SER A 70 4.65 -9.47 -0.37
N VAL A 71 5.05 -9.05 -1.58
CA VAL A 71 5.72 -9.93 -2.55
C VAL A 71 7.03 -10.46 -1.98
N GLY A 72 7.83 -9.60 -1.34
CA GLY A 72 9.08 -9.99 -0.70
C GLY A 72 8.88 -11.03 0.39
N SER A 73 7.86 -10.86 1.25
CA SER A 73 7.54 -11.86 2.27
C SER A 73 7.16 -13.21 1.67
N VAL A 74 6.32 -13.23 0.63
CA VAL A 74 5.92 -14.46 -0.06
C VAL A 74 7.14 -15.14 -0.68
N VAL A 75 7.96 -14.40 -1.44
CA VAL A 75 9.17 -14.93 -2.08
C VAL A 75 10.11 -15.53 -1.02
N LEU A 76 10.41 -14.79 0.06
CA LEU A 76 11.28 -15.29 1.12
C LEU A 76 10.74 -16.57 1.77
N THR A 77 9.43 -16.61 2.07
CA THR A 77 8.82 -17.77 2.73
C THR A 77 8.87 -19.00 1.84
N TYR A 78 8.50 -18.85 0.56
CA TYR A 78 8.55 -19.96 -0.41
C TYR A 78 9.98 -20.39 -0.73
N SER A 79 10.93 -19.45 -0.86
CA SER A 79 12.35 -19.81 -1.03
C SER A 79 12.88 -20.63 0.14
N LYS A 80 12.51 -20.30 1.38
CA LYS A 80 12.89 -21.08 2.57
C LYS A 80 12.27 -22.47 2.54
N ILE A 81 11.00 -22.60 2.15
CA ILE A 81 10.33 -23.91 2.00
C ILE A 81 11.04 -24.74 0.92
N THR A 82 11.29 -24.17 -0.26
CA THR A 82 11.98 -24.86 -1.35
C THR A 82 13.39 -25.30 -0.93
N ALA A 83 14.15 -24.42 -0.27
CA ALA A 83 15.48 -24.77 0.25
C ALA A 83 15.39 -25.92 1.26
N ALA A 84 14.45 -25.87 2.21
CA ALA A 84 14.23 -26.95 3.17
C ALA A 84 13.85 -28.28 2.48
N CYS A 85 13.00 -28.25 1.45
CA CYS A 85 12.63 -29.45 0.70
C CYS A 85 13.81 -30.03 -0.09
N VAL A 86 14.63 -29.18 -0.72
CA VAL A 86 15.83 -29.63 -1.47
C VAL A 86 16.89 -30.19 -0.52
N THR A 87 17.12 -29.54 0.63
CA THR A 87 18.04 -30.04 1.66
C THR A 87 17.49 -31.27 2.39
N SER A 88 16.17 -31.45 2.48
CA SER A 88 15.54 -32.66 3.02
C SER A 88 15.60 -33.84 2.05
N LYS A 89 15.53 -33.60 0.73
CA LYS A 89 15.68 -34.66 -0.28
C LYS A 89 17.04 -35.36 -0.25
N SER A 90 18.10 -34.75 0.31
CA SER A 90 19.38 -35.45 0.55
C SER A 90 19.34 -36.37 1.79
N LYS A 91 18.24 -36.32 2.56
CA LYS A 91 18.03 -37.04 3.81
C LYS A 91 16.61 -37.65 3.84
N HIS A 92 16.24 -38.37 2.78
CA HIS A 92 15.06 -39.27 2.70
C HIS A 92 13.88 -38.93 3.63
N TYR A 93 13.14 -37.85 3.37
CA TYR A 93 11.70 -37.76 3.66
C TYR A 93 11.10 -36.53 2.93
N CYS A 94 10.81 -36.73 1.64
CA CYS A 94 9.83 -36.00 0.84
C CYS A 94 9.50 -36.84 -0.39
#